data_AF-A0A851FY31-F1
#
_entry.id   AF-A0A851FY31-F1
#
_cell.length_a   1.000
_cell.length_b   1.000
_cell.length_c   1.000
_cell.angle_alpha   90.00
_cell.angle_beta   90.00
_cell.angle_gamma   90.00
#
_symmetry.space_group_name_H-M   'P 1'
#
loop_
_entity.id
_entity.type
_entity.pdbx_description
1 polymer ?
#
loop_
_entity_poly.entity_id
_entity_poly.type
_entity_poly.pdbx_seq_one_letter_code
_entity_poly.pdbx_strand_id
1 'polypeptide(L)' 'MSTIEERVKKIIGEQLGVKQEEVVNSASFVEDLGADSLDTVELVMALEEEFDTEIPDEEAEKITTVQAAIDYINGHQA' A
#
# COMPACT_ATOMS: atom_id res chain seq x y z
N MET A 1 19.49 2.91 -3.35
CA MET A 1 18.35 2.13 -3.85
C MET A 1 17.33 2.16 -2.75
N SER A 2 16.12 2.65 -3.03
CA SER A 2 15.05 2.62 -2.02
C SER A 2 14.53 1.20 -1.89
N THR A 3 14.23 0.77 -0.66
CA THR A 3 13.67 -0.57 -0.42
C THR A 3 12.20 -0.62 -0.88
N ILE A 4 11.65 -1.83 -1.05
CA ILE A 4 10.21 -2.02 -1.34
C ILE A 4 9.38 -1.33 -0.25
N GLU A 5 9.74 -1.50 1.02
CA GLU A 5 9.08 -0.83 2.14
C GLU A 5 9.09 0.70 2.00
N GLU A 6 10.24 1.32 1.69
CA GLU A 6 10.33 2.77 1.52
C GLU A 6 9.44 3.27 0.37
N ARG A 7 9.41 2.54 -0.76
CA ARG A 7 8.58 2.86 -1.93
C ARG A 7 7.09 2.73 -1.62
N VAL A 8 6.67 1.63 -1.00
CA VAL A 8 5.28 1.40 -0.57
C VAL A 8 4.83 2.50 0.39
N LYS A 9 5.62 2.78 1.44
CA LYS A 9 5.29 3.83 2.41
C LYS A 9 5.19 5.22 1.77
N LYS A 10 6.04 5.51 0.79
CA LYS A 10 6.00 6.76 0.06
C LYS A 10 4.69 6.89 -0.74
N ILE A 11 4.30 5.86 -1.48
CA ILE A 11 3.06 5.85 -2.27
C ILE A 11 1.85 6.04 -1.36
N ILE A 12 1.78 5.32 -0.25
CA ILE A 12 0.67 5.44 0.71
C ILE A 12 0.59 6.87 1.26
N GLY A 13 1.74 7.47 1.62
CA GLY A 13 1.78 8.85 2.11
C GLY A 13 1.34 9.87 1.06
N GLU A 14 1.77 9.70 -0.19
CA GLU A 14 1.41 10.58 -1.31
C GLU A 14 -0.07 10.44 -1.70
N GLN A 15 -0.59 9.21 -1.76
CA GLN A 15 -1.96 8.91 -2.16
C GLN A 15 -2.98 9.37 -1.11
N LEU A 16 -2.72 9.05 0.17
CA LEU A 16 -3.63 9.38 1.27
C LEU A 16 -3.41 10.80 1.83
N GLY A 17 -2.38 11.51 1.37
CA GLY A 17 -2.03 12.83 1.87
C GLY A 17 -1.58 12.84 3.34
N VAL A 18 -1.08 11.71 3.84
CA VAL A 18 -0.60 11.52 5.21
C VAL A 18 0.92 11.62 5.29
N LYS A 19 1.47 11.87 6.48
CA LYS A 19 2.92 11.93 6.63
C LYS A 19 3.52 10.53 6.58
N GLN A 20 4.71 10.39 5.98
CA GLN A 20 5.42 9.10 5.95
C GLN A 20 5.70 8.55 7.36
N GLU A 21 5.79 9.42 8.37
CA GLU A 21 5.92 9.06 9.79
C GLU A 21 4.68 8.37 10.36
N GLU A 22 3.50 8.63 9.79
CA GLU A 22 2.22 8.03 10.18
C GLU A 22 2.02 6.66 9.49
N VAL A 23 2.69 6.42 8.35
CA VAL A 23 2.65 5.17 7.59
C VAL A 23 3.56 4.11 8.24
N VAL A 24 3.15 3.65 9.43
CA VAL A 24 3.81 2.55 10.14
C VAL A 24 3.31 1.20 9.65
N ASN A 25 4.12 0.14 9.76
CA ASN A 25 3.81 -1.17 9.20
C ASN A 25 2.48 -1.75 9.75
N SER A 26 2.17 -1.47 11.01
CA SER A 26 0.94 -1.92 11.66
C SER A 26 -0.28 -1.06 11.32
N ALA A 27 -0.11 0.07 10.63
CA ALA A 27 -1.22 0.97 10.35
C ALA A 27 -2.21 0.31 9.40
N SER A 28 -3.49 0.40 9.77
CA SER A 28 -4.63 0.08 8.91
C SER A 28 -4.88 1.23 7.93
N PHE A 29 -5.07 0.91 6.65
CA PHE A 29 -5.38 1.94 5.64
C PHE A 29 -6.65 2.71 6.01
N VAL A 30 -7.68 1.99 6.47
CA VAL A 30 -8.98 2.58 6.79
C VAL A 30 -9.02 3.14 8.21
N GLU A 31 -8.61 2.35 9.21
CA GLU A 31 -8.80 2.73 10.62
C GLU A 31 -7.78 3.77 11.11
N ASP A 32 -6.52 3.67 10.66
CA ASP A 32 -5.44 4.54 11.14
C ASP A 32 -5.12 5.68 10.16
N LEU A 33 -5.12 5.38 8.86
CA LEU A 33 -4.77 6.34 7.81
C LEU A 33 -5.99 7.03 7.18
N GLY A 34 -7.20 6.59 7.52
CA GLY A 34 -8.44 7.23 7.12
C GLY A 34 -8.79 7.08 5.63
N ALA A 35 -8.22 6.08 4.95
CA ALA A 35 -8.55 5.78 3.56
C ALA A 35 -10.01 5.37 3.45
N ASP A 36 -10.72 5.94 2.49
CA ASP A 36 -12.04 5.46 2.09
C ASP A 36 -11.95 4.30 1.07
N SER A 37 -13.10 3.79 0.65
CA SER A 37 -13.16 2.68 -0.32
C SER A 37 -12.60 3.03 -1.70
N LEU A 38 -12.62 4.31 -2.09
CA LEU A 38 -12.05 4.77 -3.35
C LEU A 38 -10.53 4.92 -3.20
N ASP A 39 -10.07 5.50 -2.10
CA ASP A 39 -8.66 5.64 -1.78
C ASP A 39 -7.95 4.28 -1.79
N THR A 40 -8.58 3.23 -1.25
CA THR A 40 -8.00 1.88 -1.26
C THR A 40 -7.85 1.31 -2.67
N VAL A 41 -8.79 1.59 -3.57
CA VAL A 41 -8.72 1.15 -4.97
C VAL A 41 -7.61 1.89 -5.70
N GLU A 42 -7.55 3.21 -5.56
CA GLU A 42 -6.50 4.03 -6.19
C GLU A 42 -5.11 3.68 -5.65
N LEU A 43 -5.01 3.38 -4.34
CA LEU A 43 -3.76 2.94 -3.72
C LEU A 43 -3.27 1.61 -4.31
N VAL A 44 -4.16 0.63 -4.46
CA VAL A 44 -3.82 -0.67 -5.07
C VAL A 44 -3.34 -0.47 -6.51
N MET A 45 -4.04 0.33 -7.30
CA MET A 45 -3.62 0.65 -8.67
C MET A 45 -2.24 1.35 -8.72
N ALA A 46 -1.97 2.28 -7.80
CA ALA A 46 -0.67 2.94 -7.72
C ALA A 46 0.46 1.97 -7.36
N LEU A 47 0.19 0.98 -6.51
CA LEU A 47 1.14 -0.09 -6.18
C LEU A 47 1.37 -1.03 -7.38
N GLU A 48 0.31 -1.40 -8.10
CA GLU A 48 0.40 -2.18 -9.34
C GLU A 48 1.31 -1.50 -10.36
N GLU A 49 1.09 -0.21 -10.62
CA GLU A 49 1.88 0.59 -11.57
C GLU A 49 3.34 0.77 -11.12
N GLU A 50 3.61 1.06 -9.85
CA GLU A 50 4.98 1.27 -9.35
C GLU A 50 5.82 -0.01 -9.39
N PHE A 51 5.19 -1.16 -9.13
CA PHE A 51 5.87 -2.44 -8.99
C PHE A 51 5.67 -3.38 -10.19
N ASP A 52 4.99 -2.93 -11.25
CA ASP A 52 4.67 -3.72 -12.45
C ASP A 52 4.07 -5.09 -12.08
N THR A 53 3.10 -5.06 -11.16
CA THR A 53 2.43 -6.23 -10.61
C THR A 53 0.92 -6.13 -10.83
N GLU A 54 0.23 -7.27 -10.75
CA GLU A 54 -1.22 -7.36 -10.81
C GLU A 54 -1.73 -7.89 -9.46
N ILE A 55 -2.61 -7.14 -8.79
CA ILE A 55 -3.19 -7.47 -7.49
C ILE A 55 -4.66 -7.81 -7.73
N PRO A 56 -5.05 -9.10 -7.70
CA PRO A 56 -6.44 -9.48 -7.85
C PRO A 56 -7.33 -8.86 -6.77
N ASP A 57 -8.56 -8.50 -7.11
CA ASP A 57 -9.54 -7.90 -6.18
C ASP A 57 -9.65 -8.68 -4.85
N GLU A 58 -9.67 -10.02 -4.91
CA GLU A 58 -9.75 -10.87 -3.71
C GLU A 58 -8.54 -10.74 -2.76
N GLU A 59 -7.36 -10.43 -3.30
CA GLU A 59 -6.14 -10.18 -2.52
C GLU A 59 -6.09 -8.71 -2.07
N ALA A 60 -6.51 -7.77 -2.91
CA ALA A 60 -6.65 -6.36 -2.55
C ALA A 60 -7.56 -6.18 -1.33
N GLU A 61 -8.68 -6.90 -1.25
CA GLU A 61 -9.58 -6.90 -0.09
C GLU A 61 -8.90 -7.39 1.21
N LYS A 62 -7.85 -8.21 1.12
CA LYS A 62 -7.08 -8.71 2.27
C LYS A 62 -5.94 -7.75 2.66
N ILE A 63 -5.54 -6.86 1.77
CA ILE A 63 -4.48 -5.87 1.99
C ILE A 63 -5.07 -4.69 2.78
N THR A 64 -5.21 -4.89 4.09
CA THR A 64 -5.81 -3.90 5.00
C THR A 64 -4.78 -3.06 5.75
N THR A 65 -3.51 -3.46 5.75
CA THR A 65 -2.42 -2.80 6.48
C THR A 65 -1.21 -2.53 5.60
N VAL A 66 -0.39 -1.57 6.02
CA VAL A 66 0.88 -1.24 5.35
C VAL A 66 1.78 -2.48 5.22
N GLN A 67 1.92 -3.28 6.29
CA GLN A 67 2.72 -4.51 6.23
C GLN A 67 2.16 -5.51 5.22
N ALA A 68 0.84 -5.69 5.14
CA ALA A 68 0.23 -6.61 4.18
C ALA A 68 0.54 -6.21 2.73
N ALA A 69 0.50 -4.91 2.42
CA ALA A 69 0.91 -4.43 1.10
C ALA A 69 2.39 -4.71 0.82
N ILE A 70 3.28 -4.42 1.79
CA ILE A 70 4.72 -4.68 1.66
C ILE A 70 4.99 -6.17 1.44
N ASP A 71 4.34 -7.04 2.22
CA ASP A 71 4.50 -8.49 2.14
C ASP A 71 4.01 -9.03 0.80
N TYR A 72 2.88 -8.52 0.32
CA TYR A 72 2.34 -8.88 -0.99
C TYR A 72 3.33 -8.54 -2.09
N ILE A 73 3.80 -7.29 -2.14
CA ILE A 73 4.74 -6.83 -3.16
C ILE A 73 6.06 -7.61 -3.09
N ASN A 74 6.61 -7.85 -1.90
CA ASN A 74 7.82 -8.67 -1.73
C ASN A 74 7.64 -10.12 -2.21
N GLY A 75 6.45 -10.70 -2.04
CA GLY A 75 6.15 -12.05 -2.49
C GLY A 75 6.00 -12.19 -4.01
N HIS A 76 5.71 -11.09 -4.72
CA HIS A 76 5.39 -11.07 -6.15
C HIS A 76 6.42 -10.32 -7.01
N GLN A 77 7.37 -9.59 -6.42
CA GLN A 77 8.55 -9.08 -7.10
C GLN A 77 9.65 -10.15 -7.15
N ALA A 78 9.87 -10.72 -8.34
CA ALA A 78 10.97 -11.64 -8.65
C ALA A 78 12.15 -10.95 -9.34
#